data_AF-A0A8W8LY08-F1
#
_entry.id   AF-A0A8W8LY08-F1
#
_cell.length_a   1.000
_cell.length_b   1.000
_cell.length_c   1.000
_cell.angle_alpha   90.00
_cell.angle_beta   90.00
_cell.angle_gamma   90.00
#
_symmetry.space_group_name_H-M   'P 1'
#
loop_
_entity.id
_entity.type
_entity.pdbx_description
1 polymer ?
#
loop_
_entity_poly.entity_id
_entity_poly.type
_entity_poly.pdbx_seq_one_letter_code
_entity_poly.pdbx_strand_id
1 'polypeptide(L)' 'MKIDEEVIKACSKHMKKVCGDTLEKWEGANYKIKICDCILELKEALASGTKYDYVINDLTEFSVDKDKYGE' A
#
# COMPACT_ATOMS: atom_id res chain seq x y z
N MET A 1 -1.50 1.41 -1.82
CA MET A 1 -0.82 0.13 -2.12
C MET A 1 0.30 -0.03 -1.11
N LYS A 2 0.59 -1.24 -0.64
CA LYS A 2 1.73 -1.51 0.23
C LYS A 2 2.32 -2.86 -0.14
N ILE A 3 3.63 -2.96 -0.21
CA ILE A 3 4.29 -4.22 -0.59
C ILE A 3 4.28 -5.27 0.54
N ASP A 4 4.22 -4.81 1.78
CA ASP A 4 4.40 -5.63 2.97
C ASP A 4 3.11 -5.71 3.80
N GLU A 5 2.59 -6.93 3.88
CA GLU A 5 1.39 -7.26 4.65
C GLU A 5 1.63 -7.19 6.17
N GLU A 6 2.82 -7.54 6.64
CA GLU A 6 3.14 -7.55 8.07
C GLU A 6 3.17 -6.13 8.62
N VAL A 7 3.67 -5.17 7.83
CA VAL A 7 3.62 -3.74 8.18
C VAL A 7 2.17 -3.29 8.39
N ILE A 8 1.24 -3.67 7.51
CA ILE A 8 -0.17 -3.32 7.66
C ILE A 8 -0.78 -3.96 8.92
N LYS A 9 -0.49 -5.24 9.18
CA LYS A 9 -0.97 -5.94 10.38
C LYS A 9 -0.41 -5.29 11.66
N ALA A 10 0.88 -4.96 11.68
CA ALA A 10 1.53 -4.31 12.80
C ALA A 10 0.94 -2.91 13.06
N CYS A 11 0.77 -2.10 12.01
CA CYS A 11 0.13 -0.78 12.11
C CYS A 11 -1.33 -0.89 12.58
N SER A 12 -2.09 -1.86 12.07
CA SER A 12 -3.47 -2.10 12.51
C SER A 12 -3.56 -2.43 14.00
N LYS A 13 -2.55 -3.13 14.54
CA LYS A 13 -2.49 -3.51 15.95
C LYS A 13 -1.98 -2.38 16.85
N HIS A 14 -0.95 -1.66 16.42
CA HIS A 14 -0.18 -0.76 17.29
C HIS A 14 -0.40 0.74 17.01
N MET A 15 -0.89 1.10 15.83
CA MET A 15 -1.05 2.50 15.40
C MET A 15 -2.52 2.94 15.29
N LYS A 16 -3.41 2.42 16.15
CA LYS A 16 -4.85 2.75 16.14
C LYS A 16 -5.14 4.25 16.23
N LYS A 17 -4.31 5.03 16.92
CA LYS A 17 -4.45 6.50 17.00
C LYS A 17 -4.33 7.19 15.63
N VAL A 18 -3.55 6.63 14.72
CA VAL A 18 -3.29 7.20 13.38
C VAL A 18 -4.20 6.54 12.34
N CYS A 19 -4.32 5.22 12.38
CA CYS A 19 -5.00 4.45 11.34
C CYS A 19 -6.50 4.25 11.60
N GLY A 20 -6.97 4.47 12.84
CA GLY A 20 -8.33 4.14 13.25
C GLY A 20 -8.64 2.66 13.05
N ASP A 21 -9.78 2.39 12.43
CA ASP A 21 -10.28 1.07 12.01
C ASP A 21 -10.02 0.76 10.53
N THR A 22 -9.46 1.70 9.76
CA THR A 22 -9.24 1.59 8.31
C THR A 22 -8.46 0.33 7.91
N LEU A 23 -7.48 -0.09 8.72
CA LEU A 23 -6.62 -1.25 8.43
C LEU A 23 -7.25 -2.59 8.85
N GLU A 24 -8.38 -2.58 9.57
CA GLU A 24 -9.08 -3.81 9.98
C GLU A 24 -9.83 -4.46 8.82
N LYS A 25 -10.19 -3.67 7.79
CA LYS A 25 -10.81 -4.12 6.54
C LYS A 25 -10.03 -3.57 5.36
N TRP A 26 -9.64 -4.43 4.44
CA TRP A 26 -8.82 -4.01 3.31
C TRP A 26 -9.64 -3.48 2.13
N GLU A 27 -10.95 -3.55 2.21
CA GLU A 27 -11.86 -2.98 1.22
C GLU A 27 -13.07 -2.39 1.94
N GLY A 28 -13.46 -1.20 1.51
CA GLY A 28 -14.64 -0.48 1.97
C GLY A 28 -15.36 0.18 0.81
N ALA A 29 -16.39 0.97 1.10
CA ALA A 29 -17.23 1.59 0.07
C ALA A 29 -16.44 2.55 -0.86
N ASN A 30 -15.33 3.10 -0.38
CA ASN A 30 -14.56 4.16 -1.04
C ASN A 30 -13.04 3.95 -1.02
N TYR A 31 -12.56 2.79 -0.55
CA TYR A 31 -11.12 2.51 -0.52
C TYR A 31 -10.83 1.03 -0.71
N LYS A 32 -9.64 0.75 -1.25
CA LYS A 32 -9.09 -0.60 -1.38
C LYS A 32 -7.60 -0.59 -1.08
N ILE A 33 -7.19 -1.39 -0.11
CA ILE A 33 -5.80 -1.64 0.23
C ILE A 33 -5.34 -2.82 -0.61
N LYS A 34 -4.40 -2.56 -1.54
CA LYS A 34 -3.74 -3.60 -2.34
C LYS A 34 -2.38 -3.94 -1.73
N ILE A 35 -2.17 -5.23 -1.42
CA ILE A 35 -0.86 -5.78 -1.08
C ILE A 35 -0.13 -6.13 -2.38
N CYS A 36 0.70 -5.21 -2.86
CA CYS A 36 1.41 -5.37 -4.13
C CYS A 36 2.60 -4.41 -4.22
N ASP A 37 3.53 -4.71 -5.12
CA ASP A 37 4.50 -3.72 -5.57
C ASP A 37 3.75 -2.60 -6.31
N CYS A 38 3.93 -1.37 -5.84
CA CYS A 38 3.33 -0.19 -6.44
C CYS A 38 3.77 0.03 -7.90
N ILE A 39 4.97 -0.42 -8.29
CA ILE A 39 5.46 -0.28 -9.66
C ILE A 39 4.67 -1.15 -10.63
N LEU A 40 4.27 -2.35 -10.21
CA LEU A 40 3.45 -3.24 -11.04
C LEU A 40 2.05 -2.67 -11.25
N GLU A 41 1.42 -2.21 -10.18
CA GLU A 41 0.08 -1.61 -10.25
C GLU A 41 0.08 -0.32 -11.08
N LEU A 42 1.12 0.52 -10.98
CA LEU A 42 1.25 1.72 -11.80
C LEU A 42 1.44 1.39 -13.29
N LYS A 43 2.18 0.31 -13.61
CA LYS A 43 2.31 -0.18 -15.00
C LYS A 43 0.98 -0.71 -15.53
N GLU A 44 0.21 -1.43 -14.72
CA GLU A 44 -1.13 -1.90 -15.08
C GLU A 44 -2.12 -0.75 -15.28
N ALA A 45 -2.07 0.26 -14.41
CA ALA A 45 -2.87 1.47 -14.56
C ALA A 45 -2.55 2.20 -15.87
N LEU A 46 -1.26 2.30 -16.21
CA LEU A 46 -0.82 2.87 -17.49
C LEU A 46 -1.32 2.05 -18.70
N ALA A 47 -1.20 0.72 -18.64
CA ALA A 47 -1.63 -0.17 -19.71
C ALA A 47 -3.16 -0.18 -19.92
N SER A 48 -3.93 -0.09 -18.83
CA SER A 48 -5.40 -0.05 -18.86
C SER A 48 -5.96 1.35 -19.17
N GLY A 49 -5.13 2.39 -19.18
CA GLY A 49 -5.56 3.77 -19.35
C GLY A 49 -6.25 4.36 -18.11
N THR A 50 -6.11 3.71 -16.95
CA THR A 50 -6.66 4.18 -15.67
C THR A 50 -5.98 5.48 -15.25
N LYS A 51 -6.79 6.47 -14.86
CA LYS A 51 -6.32 7.78 -14.36
C LYS A 51 -6.83 8.03 -12.97
N TYR A 52 -6.01 8.70 -12.17
CA TYR A 52 -6.34 9.12 -10.81
C TYR A 52 -6.28 10.64 -10.77
N ASP A 53 -7.21 11.29 -10.06
CA ASP A 53 -7.17 12.75 -9.87
C ASP A 53 -5.95 13.17 -9.05
N TYR A 54 -5.57 12.34 -8.07
CA TYR A 54 -4.42 12.55 -7.20
C TYR A 54 -3.65 11.25 -6.99
N VAL A 55 -2.32 11.36 -6.94
CA VAL A 55 -1.41 10.28 -6.57
C VAL A 55 -0.55 10.78 -5.42
N ILE A 56 -0.63 10.09 -4.27
CA ILE A 56 0.18 10.39 -3.09
C ILE A 56 1.26 9.31 -2.99
N ASN A 57 2.52 9.73 -3.08
CA ASN A 57 3.67 8.86 -2.91
C ASN A 57 4.18 8.95 -1.45
N ASP A 58 3.93 7.89 -0.68
CA ASP A 58 4.38 7.74 0.71
C ASP A 58 5.23 6.46 0.83
N LEU A 59 6.32 6.43 0.06
CA LEU A 59 7.31 5.36 0.09
C LEU A 59 8.46 5.70 1.05
N THR A 60 9.11 4.67 1.57
CA THR A 60 10.35 4.80 2.34
C THR A 60 11.46 5.37 1.47
N GLU A 61 12.47 5.98 2.10
CA GLU A 61 13.63 6.57 1.39
C GLU A 61 14.29 5.58 0.44
N PHE A 62 14.40 4.31 0.86
CA PHE A 62 14.81 3.21 0.02
C PHE A 62 13.61 2.34 -0.34
N SER A 63 13.50 1.97 -1.61
CA SER A 63 12.54 0.99 -2.08
C SER A 63 12.82 -0.37 -1.43
N VAL A 64 11.76 -1.07 -1.03
CA VAL A 64 11.86 -2.43 -0.49
C VAL A 64 12.30 -3.35 -1.63
N ASP A 65 13.56 -3.77 -1.57
CA ASP A 65 14.12 -4.83 -2.39
C ASP A 65 14.19 -6.08 -1.53
N LYS A 66 13.37 -7.09 -1.85
CA LYS A 66 13.34 -8.34 -1.08
C LYS A 66 14.68 -9.07 -1.11
N ASP A 67 15.50 -8.86 -2.15
CA ASP A 67 16.80 -9.52 -2.26
C ASP A 67 17.89 -8.80 -1.46
N LYS A 68 17.63 -7.58 -0.99
CA LYS A 68 18.64 -6.71 -0.36
C LYS A 68 18.29 -6.25 1.05
N TYR A 69 16.99 -6.15 1.36
CA TYR A 69 16.48 -5.56 2.61
C TYR A 69 15.28 -6.31 3.21
N GLY A 70 14.98 -7.53 2.76
CA GLY A 70 13.94 -8.39 3.34
C GLY A 70 14.48 -9.80 3.62
N GLU A 71 14.55 -10.18 4.90
CA GLU A 71 14.50 -11.60 5.28
C GLU A 71 13.04 -12.08 5.27
#